data_AF-A0A971LN57-F1
#
_entry.id   AF-A0A971LN57-F1
#
_cell.length_a   1.000
_cell.length_b   1.000
_cell.length_c   1.000
_cell.angle_alpha   90.00
_cell.angle_beta   90.00
_cell.angle_gamma   90.00
#
_symmetry.space_group_name_H-M   'P 1'
#
loop_
_entity.id
_entity.type
_entity.pdbx_description
1 polymer ?
#
loop_
_entity_poly.entity_id
_entity_poly.type
_entity_poly.pdbx_seq_one_letter_code
_entity_poly.pdbx_strand_id
1 'polypeptide(L)'
;MTQYSEAIKGNLSPEMMTVAKDEGLEQEILIQKIAAGEVVIPSNRNRKSKPVGIGSGLSVKINANIGSSNLACDPDGEIVKLQLCSEFGAHAVMDLSTGGDLDAIRKRMIANTELILGTVPIYAVASKLEQQGRDILAFEPDMLFDEIELQAEQGVDFMTVHAGINRWSLAAHQKDSRLLGIVSRGGSLLKRWMLHAKAENPLYEQFDRLLSICQKHDVTLSLGDGFRPGAISDASDATQLAELIVLGELVSRCRDAGVQVMVEGPGHVPYRDIEANVRLQKRLCDNAPFYVLGPLPTDFASGYDHITAAIGGALAGSAGADFLCYVTPAEHLCLPDWDDVKQGIIASRIAAHIADLARGCPKALQIDDAISTARRRMDWETIFDLSVDPSLARKRKSETSGELSDQCSMCGKLCAIKNDHAHA
;
A
#
# COMPACT_ATOMS: atom_id res chain seq x y z
N MET A 1 0.25 11.36 22.52
CA MET A 1 -0.80 11.90 21.64
C MET A 1 -0.56 11.34 20.25
N THR A 2 -1.52 11.45 19.33
CA THR A 2 -1.30 11.02 17.94
C THR A 2 -0.49 12.06 17.18
N GLN A 3 0.20 11.66 16.10
CA GLN A 3 0.89 12.63 15.22
C GLN A 3 -0.07 13.71 14.69
N TYR A 4 -1.31 13.33 14.37
CA TYR A 4 -2.36 14.28 13.96
C TYR A 4 -2.67 15.30 15.06
N SER A 5 -2.83 14.84 16.31
CA SER A 5 -3.11 15.73 17.44
C SER A 5 -1.94 16.67 17.77
N GLU A 6 -0.70 16.21 17.61
CA GLU A 6 0.49 17.06 17.73
C GLU A 6 0.51 18.14 16.65
N ALA A 7 0.23 17.77 15.40
CA ALA A 7 0.21 18.70 14.27
C ALA A 7 -0.88 19.77 14.40
N ILE A 8 -2.09 19.41 14.86
CA ILE A 8 -3.18 20.36 15.14
C ILE A 8 -2.77 21.40 16.19
N LYS A 9 -1.92 21.01 17.15
CA LYS A 9 -1.38 21.93 18.17
C LYS A 9 -0.19 22.76 17.68
N GLY A 10 0.29 22.51 16.45
CA GLY A 10 1.49 23.13 15.89
C GLY A 10 2.79 22.57 16.47
N ASN A 11 2.75 21.40 17.11
CA ASN A 11 3.93 20.78 17.69
C ASN A 11 4.70 19.98 16.64
N LEU A 12 6.03 20.01 16.74
CA LEU A 12 6.94 19.26 15.89
C LEU A 12 7.44 18.01 16.63
N SER A 13 7.04 16.83 16.17
CA SER A 13 7.50 15.55 16.73
C SER A 13 8.83 15.08 16.10
N PRO A 14 9.57 14.15 16.75
CA PRO A 14 10.73 13.49 16.14
C PRO A 14 10.42 12.77 14.82
N GLU A 15 9.24 12.18 14.72
CA GLU A 15 8.78 11.51 13.51
C GLU A 15 8.60 12.51 12.36
N MET A 16 7.95 13.66 12.63
CA MET A 16 7.79 14.74 11.66
C MET A 16 9.12 15.33 11.20
N MET A 17 10.08 15.53 12.12
CA MET A 17 11.43 16.00 11.75
C MET A 17 12.14 15.05 10.78
N THR A 18 11.99 13.74 11.01
CA THR A 18 12.58 12.70 10.16
C THR A 18 11.93 12.73 8.78
N VAL A 19 10.61 12.75 8.70
CA VAL A 19 9.86 12.80 7.43
C VAL A 19 10.18 14.08 6.65
N ALA A 20 10.21 15.25 7.30
CA ALA A 20 10.54 16.52 6.66
C ALA A 20 11.93 16.48 6.00
N LYS A 21 12.93 15.94 6.72
CA LYS A 21 14.29 15.76 6.21
C LYS A 21 14.33 14.77 5.04
N ASP A 22 13.70 13.61 5.19
CA ASP A 22 13.72 12.53 4.20
C ASP A 22 12.98 12.89 2.91
N GLU A 23 11.99 13.79 2.98
CA GLU A 23 11.25 14.31 1.82
C GLU A 23 11.86 15.63 1.29
N GLY A 24 12.70 16.31 2.08
CA GLY A 24 13.23 17.63 1.72
C GLY A 24 12.16 18.73 1.77
N LEU A 25 11.19 18.59 2.67
CA LEU A 25 10.07 19.50 2.87
C LEU A 25 10.30 20.37 4.12
N GLU A 26 9.85 21.63 4.09
CA GLU A 26 9.86 22.48 5.28
C GLU A 26 8.97 21.90 6.38
N GLN A 27 9.42 21.99 7.63
CA GLN A 27 8.75 21.36 8.78
C GLN A 27 7.35 21.94 9.00
N GLU A 28 7.20 23.26 8.84
CA GLU A 28 5.94 23.98 8.97
C GLU A 28 4.92 23.53 7.92
N ILE A 29 5.36 23.30 6.67
CA ILE A 29 4.51 22.79 5.59
C ILE A 29 4.05 21.38 5.91
N LEU A 30 4.96 20.52 6.41
CA LEU A 30 4.60 19.16 6.80
C LEU A 30 3.56 19.15 7.93
N ILE A 31 3.76 19.95 8.98
CA ILE A 31 2.82 20.07 10.09
C ILE A 31 1.44 20.51 9.59
N GLN A 32 1.38 21.52 8.71
CA GLN A 32 0.11 22.00 8.13
C GLN A 32 -0.60 20.90 7.35
N LYS A 33 0.13 20.09 6.57
CA LYS A 33 -0.44 18.97 5.81
C LYS A 33 -0.94 17.84 6.70
N ILE A 34 -0.23 17.52 7.78
CA ILE A 34 -0.69 16.53 8.76
C ILE A 34 -1.93 17.06 9.49
N ALA A 35 -1.93 18.32 9.93
CA ALA A 35 -3.07 18.96 10.58
C ALA A 35 -4.31 19.02 9.66
N ALA A 36 -4.12 19.24 8.36
CA ALA A 36 -5.17 19.16 7.35
C ALA A 36 -5.63 17.72 7.05
N GLY A 37 -4.90 16.71 7.55
CA GLY A 37 -5.18 15.30 7.29
C GLY A 37 -4.87 14.87 5.86
N GLU A 38 -4.02 15.62 5.14
CA GLU A 38 -3.52 15.29 3.80
C GLU A 38 -2.28 14.39 3.82
N VAL A 39 -1.64 14.26 4.98
CA VAL A 39 -0.47 13.42 5.24
C VAL A 39 -0.68 12.67 6.54
N VAL A 40 -0.32 11.39 6.55
CA VAL A 40 -0.22 10.55 7.76
C VAL A 40 1.20 10.07 7.96
N ILE A 41 1.56 9.81 9.22
CA ILE A 41 2.79 9.13 9.63
C ILE A 41 2.37 7.95 10.52
N PRO A 42 2.16 6.75 9.94
CA PRO A 42 1.88 5.54 10.71
C PRO A 42 3.05 5.24 11.65
N SER A 43 2.82 5.38 12.95
CA SER A 43 3.86 5.20 13.97
C SER A 43 3.21 4.86 15.30
N ASN A 44 2.91 3.58 15.49
CA ASN A 44 2.31 3.12 16.73
C ASN A 44 3.30 3.29 17.88
N ARG A 45 2.86 3.94 18.97
CA ARG A 45 3.70 4.27 20.13
C ARG A 45 4.31 3.06 20.85
N ASN A 46 3.77 1.87 20.63
CA ASN A 46 4.24 0.63 21.25
C ASN A 46 5.46 0.02 20.52
N ARG A 47 5.86 0.55 19.37
CA ARG A 47 7.10 0.14 18.70
C ARG A 47 7.86 1.33 18.12
N LYS A 48 9.09 1.08 17.71
CA LYS A 48 9.92 2.05 16.98
C LYS A 48 10.06 1.58 15.54
N SER A 49 9.19 2.07 14.66
CA SER A 49 9.35 1.95 13.21
C SER A 49 10.12 3.14 12.66
N LYS A 50 10.70 3.00 11.46
CA LYS A 50 11.24 4.11 10.70
C LYS A 50 10.09 5.04 10.30
N PRO A 51 10.11 6.34 10.70
CA PRO A 51 9.05 7.26 10.33
C PRO A 51 9.00 7.46 8.81
N VAL A 52 7.82 7.25 8.21
CA VAL A 52 7.56 7.51 6.80
C VAL A 52 6.25 8.27 6.67
N GLY A 53 6.28 9.40 5.97
CA GLY A 53 5.08 10.17 5.63
C GLY A 53 4.41 9.64 4.37
N ILE A 54 3.08 9.55 4.39
CA ILE A 54 2.26 9.14 3.26
C ILE A 54 1.24 10.25 3.00
N GLY A 55 1.27 10.85 1.81
CA GLY A 55 0.27 11.86 1.44
C GLY A 55 0.74 12.91 0.44
N SER A 56 -0.10 13.94 0.30
CA SER A 56 0.01 14.97 -0.73
C SER A 56 1.30 15.78 -0.61
N GLY A 57 2.06 15.87 -1.71
CA GLY A 57 3.31 16.63 -1.79
C GLY A 57 4.54 15.89 -1.28
N LEU A 58 4.39 14.63 -0.84
CA LEU A 58 5.50 13.72 -0.57
C LEU A 58 5.71 12.78 -1.76
N SER A 59 6.85 12.09 -1.78
CA SER A 59 7.10 11.02 -2.76
C SER A 59 6.07 9.88 -2.61
N VAL A 60 5.75 9.19 -3.70
CA VAL A 60 4.80 8.07 -3.68
C VAL A 60 5.42 6.88 -2.93
N LYS A 61 4.66 6.30 -2.01
CA LYS A 61 5.09 5.17 -1.18
C LYS A 61 4.60 3.84 -1.74
N ILE A 62 5.22 2.75 -1.30
CA ILE A 62 4.83 1.40 -1.73
C ILE A 62 4.70 0.44 -0.54
N ASN A 63 3.71 -0.44 -0.61
CA ASN A 63 3.45 -1.50 0.35
C ASN A 63 3.65 -2.88 -0.28
N ALA A 64 4.27 -3.80 0.46
CA ALA A 64 4.34 -5.22 0.11
C ALA A 64 3.42 -6.05 1.03
N ASN A 65 2.60 -6.93 0.45
CA ASN A 65 1.78 -7.87 1.22
C ASN A 65 2.49 -9.21 1.36
N ILE A 66 2.70 -9.67 2.58
CA ILE A 66 3.21 -11.01 2.87
C ILE A 66 2.30 -11.70 3.88
N GLY A 67 2.58 -12.96 4.20
CA GLY A 67 1.81 -13.69 5.20
C GLY A 67 1.69 -15.18 4.88
N SER A 68 1.52 -15.94 5.95
CA SER A 68 1.28 -17.39 5.89
C SER A 68 -0.17 -17.71 5.50
N SER A 69 -0.40 -18.95 5.04
CA SER A 69 -1.75 -19.50 4.87
C SER A 69 -1.86 -20.87 5.52
N ASN A 70 -3.09 -21.36 5.70
CA ASN A 70 -3.33 -22.73 6.18
C ASN A 70 -2.73 -23.80 5.26
N LEU A 71 -2.54 -23.50 3.96
CA LEU A 71 -1.95 -24.43 2.99
C LEU A 71 -0.41 -24.39 2.98
N ALA A 72 0.18 -23.26 3.37
CA ALA A 72 1.61 -23.05 3.43
C ALA A 72 1.94 -22.11 4.59
N CYS A 73 2.30 -22.71 5.73
CA CYS A 73 2.68 -22.00 6.94
C CYS A 73 4.18 -22.17 7.17
N ASP A 74 4.96 -21.17 6.77
CA ASP A 74 6.41 -21.12 6.96
C ASP A 74 6.81 -19.77 7.58
N PRO A 75 6.80 -19.67 8.93
CA PRO A 75 7.20 -18.44 9.61
C PRO A 75 8.65 -18.02 9.33
N ASP A 76 9.55 -18.94 9.01
CA ASP A 76 10.93 -18.60 8.67
C ASP A 76 11.00 -17.98 7.27
N GLY A 77 10.28 -18.56 6.31
CA GLY A 77 10.12 -18.01 4.95
C GLY A 77 9.50 -16.62 4.95
N GLU A 78 8.53 -16.34 5.81
CA GLU A 78 7.94 -15.00 5.93
C GLU A 78 8.94 -13.95 6.46
N ILE A 79 9.87 -14.34 7.33
CA ILE A 79 10.96 -13.44 7.75
C ILE A 79 11.94 -13.18 6.61
N VAL A 80 12.22 -14.16 5.76
CA VAL A 80 13.04 -13.95 4.54
C VAL A 80 12.35 -12.96 3.61
N LYS A 81 11.05 -13.12 3.33
CA LYS A 81 10.28 -12.18 2.52
C LYS A 81 10.27 -10.77 3.12
N LEU A 82 10.14 -10.67 4.45
CA LEU A 82 10.20 -9.40 5.17
C LEU A 82 11.55 -8.69 5.00
N GLN A 83 12.66 -9.43 5.05
CA GLN A 83 14.00 -8.89 4.79
C GLN A 83 14.14 -8.39 3.35
N LEU A 84 13.61 -9.14 2.37
CA LEU A 84 13.59 -8.71 0.96
C LEU A 84 12.77 -7.43 0.77
N CYS A 85 11.66 -7.26 1.50
CA CYS A 85 10.89 -6.02 1.48
C CYS A 85 11.76 -4.82 1.89
N SER A 86 12.56 -4.97 2.95
CA SER A 86 13.48 -3.91 3.37
C SER A 86 14.63 -3.69 2.38
N GLU A 87 15.21 -4.78 1.86
CA GLU A 87 16.34 -4.74 0.93
C GLU A 87 15.97 -4.03 -0.39
N PHE A 88 14.82 -4.38 -0.97
CA PHE A 88 14.39 -3.84 -2.25
C PHE A 88 13.60 -2.53 -2.15
N GLY A 89 13.46 -1.96 -0.95
CA GLY A 89 12.95 -0.60 -0.75
C GLY A 89 11.44 -0.47 -0.68
N ALA A 90 10.74 -1.46 -0.10
CA ALA A 90 9.38 -1.24 0.36
C ALA A 90 9.36 -0.22 1.51
N HIS A 91 8.28 0.57 1.61
CA HIS A 91 8.11 1.55 2.70
C HIS A 91 7.28 0.96 3.83
N ALA A 92 6.37 0.06 3.48
CA ALA A 92 5.52 -0.66 4.39
C ALA A 92 5.39 -2.12 3.97
N VAL A 93 4.99 -2.94 4.93
CA VAL A 93 4.61 -4.33 4.77
C VAL A 93 3.26 -4.54 5.43
N MET A 94 2.41 -5.39 4.86
CA MET A 94 1.24 -5.91 5.58
C MET A 94 1.41 -7.38 5.89
N ASP A 95 1.15 -7.73 7.15
CA ASP A 95 0.97 -9.12 7.58
C ASP A 95 -0.49 -9.54 7.31
N LEU A 96 -0.67 -10.33 6.25
CA LEU A 96 -1.95 -10.91 5.84
C LEU A 96 -2.05 -12.40 6.20
N SER A 97 -1.27 -12.85 7.19
CA SER A 97 -1.22 -14.23 7.63
C SER A 97 -2.61 -14.74 8.06
N THR A 98 -2.90 -15.97 7.65
CA THR A 98 -4.16 -16.67 7.96
C THR A 98 -3.96 -18.08 8.51
N GLY A 99 -2.71 -18.57 8.55
CA GLY A 99 -2.38 -19.89 9.08
C GLY A 99 -1.28 -19.87 10.15
N GLY A 100 -1.33 -20.87 11.04
CA GLY A 100 -0.42 -20.99 12.18
C GLY A 100 -0.80 -20.11 13.37
N ASP A 101 0.17 -19.87 14.26
CA ASP A 101 0.04 -18.95 15.38
C ASP A 101 0.27 -17.51 14.92
N LEU A 102 -0.83 -16.84 14.56
CA LEU A 102 -0.82 -15.49 14.00
C LEU A 102 -0.22 -14.46 14.96
N ASP A 103 -0.42 -14.64 16.27
CA ASP A 103 0.07 -13.71 17.28
C ASP A 103 1.60 -13.84 17.43
N ALA A 104 2.12 -15.07 17.38
CA ALA A 104 3.56 -15.32 17.39
C ALA A 104 4.23 -14.85 16.09
N ILE A 105 3.63 -15.13 14.93
CA ILE A 105 4.15 -14.69 13.61
C ILE A 105 4.26 -13.17 13.58
N ARG A 106 3.19 -12.45 13.92
CA ARG A 106 3.17 -10.99 13.89
C ARG A 106 4.17 -10.36 14.85
N LYS A 107 4.29 -10.86 16.09
CA LYS A 107 5.32 -10.43 17.05
C LYS A 107 6.72 -10.64 16.48
N ARG A 108 6.96 -11.77 15.81
CA ARG A 108 8.24 -12.07 15.18
C ARG A 108 8.53 -11.10 14.03
N MET A 109 7.54 -10.79 13.19
CA MET A 109 7.69 -9.82 12.11
C MET A 109 8.01 -8.42 12.65
N ILE A 110 7.24 -7.95 13.65
CA ILE A 110 7.48 -6.65 14.29
C ILE A 110 8.89 -6.55 14.87
N ALA A 111 9.42 -7.63 15.45
CA ALA A 111 10.77 -7.66 16.00
C ALA A 111 11.89 -7.67 14.94
N ASN A 112 11.58 -7.96 13.68
CA ASN A 112 12.57 -8.15 12.59
C ASN A 112 12.46 -7.10 11.47
N THR A 113 11.68 -6.02 11.65
CA THR A 113 11.56 -4.96 10.65
C THR A 113 11.41 -3.58 11.28
N GLU A 114 11.99 -2.59 10.64
CA GLU A 114 11.73 -1.17 10.92
C GLU A 114 10.69 -0.57 9.96
N LEU A 115 10.22 -1.32 8.95
CA LEU A 115 9.18 -0.86 8.04
C LEU A 115 7.86 -0.62 8.77
N ILE A 116 7.03 0.27 8.22
CA ILE A 116 5.63 0.37 8.63
C ILE A 116 4.98 -1.01 8.45
N LEU A 117 4.28 -1.50 9.47
CA LEU A 117 3.60 -2.80 9.46
C LEU A 117 2.11 -2.58 9.60
N GLY A 118 1.35 -3.03 8.60
CA GLY A 118 -0.11 -3.04 8.61
C GLY A 118 -0.71 -4.43 8.74
N THR A 119 -2.00 -4.48 9.07
CA THR A 119 -2.76 -5.74 9.16
C THR A 119 -4.20 -5.56 8.72
N VAL A 120 -4.92 -6.68 8.59
CA VAL A 120 -6.37 -6.73 8.41
C VAL A 120 -6.98 -7.54 9.56
N PRO A 121 -7.40 -6.91 10.67
CA PRO A 121 -7.77 -7.63 11.91
C PRO A 121 -8.85 -8.71 11.75
N ILE A 122 -9.81 -8.50 10.84
CA ILE A 122 -10.87 -9.49 10.57
C ILE A 122 -10.32 -10.82 10.03
N TYR A 123 -9.13 -10.85 9.43
CA TYR A 123 -8.50 -12.10 8.99
C TYR A 123 -8.09 -12.96 10.17
N ALA A 124 -7.50 -12.36 11.21
CA ALA A 124 -7.11 -13.09 12.41
C ALA A 124 -8.33 -13.66 13.14
N VAL A 125 -9.43 -12.90 13.23
CA VAL A 125 -10.70 -13.38 13.80
C VAL A 125 -11.24 -14.56 13.01
N ALA A 126 -11.29 -14.45 11.67
CA ALA A 126 -11.79 -15.51 10.80
C ALA A 126 -10.94 -16.78 10.91
N SER A 127 -9.61 -16.65 10.90
CA SER A 127 -8.68 -17.77 11.07
C SER A 127 -8.79 -18.43 12.45
N LYS A 128 -8.93 -17.64 13.54
CA LYS A 128 -9.12 -18.17 14.89
C LYS A 128 -10.43 -18.96 15.01
N LEU A 129 -11.51 -18.51 14.36
CA LEU A 129 -12.77 -19.27 14.28
C LEU A 129 -12.61 -20.57 13.48
N GLU A 130 -11.96 -20.50 12.31
CA GLU A 130 -11.73 -21.66 11.46
C GLU A 130 -10.90 -22.74 12.19
N GLN A 131 -9.85 -22.34 12.92
CA GLN A 131 -9.03 -23.24 13.74
C GLN A 131 -9.85 -23.92 14.86
N GLN A 132 -10.94 -23.31 15.31
CA GLN A 132 -11.89 -23.88 16.27
C GLN A 132 -12.99 -24.73 15.59
N GLY A 133 -12.94 -24.90 14.27
CA GLY A 133 -13.98 -25.58 13.49
C GLY A 133 -15.28 -24.78 13.36
N ARG A 134 -15.22 -23.46 13.54
CA ARG A 134 -16.39 -22.55 13.45
C ARG A 134 -16.33 -21.72 12.16
N ASP A 135 -17.48 -21.50 11.54
CA ASP A 135 -17.61 -20.58 10.40
C ASP A 135 -17.59 -19.12 10.89
N ILE A 136 -17.24 -18.17 10.00
CA ILE A 136 -17.33 -16.71 10.25
C ILE A 136 -18.73 -16.27 10.71
N LEU A 137 -19.79 -17.04 10.42
CA LEU A 137 -21.13 -16.78 10.94
C LEU A 137 -21.20 -16.78 12.48
N ALA A 138 -20.26 -17.43 13.16
CA ALA A 138 -20.18 -17.46 14.62
C ALA A 138 -19.36 -16.30 15.21
N PHE A 139 -19.00 -15.31 14.38
CA PHE A 139 -18.33 -14.07 14.76
C PHE A 139 -19.20 -13.25 15.72
N GLU A 140 -18.59 -12.84 16.83
CA GLU A 140 -19.16 -11.86 17.76
C GLU A 140 -18.36 -10.56 17.65
N PRO A 141 -19.00 -9.37 17.58
CA PRO A 141 -18.31 -8.08 17.42
C PRO A 141 -17.13 -7.86 18.37
N ASP A 142 -17.25 -8.28 19.63
CA ASP A 142 -16.19 -8.13 20.64
C ASP A 142 -14.89 -8.85 20.22
N MET A 143 -14.97 -9.99 19.54
CA MET A 143 -13.78 -10.70 19.05
C MET A 143 -12.94 -9.82 18.10
N LEU A 144 -13.59 -8.98 17.29
CA LEU A 144 -12.90 -8.09 16.37
C LEU A 144 -12.28 -6.90 17.10
N PHE A 145 -12.97 -6.31 18.05
CA PHE A 145 -12.41 -5.21 18.83
C PHE A 145 -11.27 -5.65 19.75
N ASP A 146 -11.39 -6.84 20.37
CA ASP A 146 -10.34 -7.44 21.18
C ASP A 146 -9.09 -7.73 20.32
N GLU A 147 -9.29 -8.22 19.09
CA GLU A 147 -8.19 -8.44 18.14
C GLU A 147 -7.54 -7.11 17.70
N ILE A 148 -8.34 -6.07 17.42
CA ILE A 148 -7.83 -4.73 17.08
C ILE A 148 -6.99 -4.17 18.23
N GLU A 149 -7.46 -4.27 19.47
CA GLU A 149 -6.71 -3.79 20.64
C GLU A 149 -5.44 -4.62 20.85
N LEU A 150 -5.52 -5.95 20.75
CA LEU A 150 -4.34 -6.83 20.84
C LEU A 150 -3.26 -6.47 19.80
N GLN A 151 -3.65 -6.24 18.56
CA GLN A 151 -2.71 -5.87 17.49
C GLN A 151 -2.12 -4.47 17.69
N ALA A 152 -2.93 -3.53 18.21
CA ALA A 152 -2.46 -2.20 18.56
C ALA A 152 -1.44 -2.26 19.72
N GLU A 153 -1.67 -3.11 20.72
CA GLU A 153 -0.73 -3.37 21.81
C GLU A 153 0.59 -4.00 21.34
N GLN A 154 0.53 -4.86 20.32
CA GLN A 154 1.72 -5.47 19.72
C GLN A 154 2.56 -4.48 18.88
N GLY A 155 1.99 -3.34 18.50
CA GLY A 155 2.70 -2.31 17.75
C GLY A 155 2.40 -2.27 16.25
N VAL A 156 1.23 -2.74 15.79
CA VAL A 156 0.81 -2.55 14.40
C VAL A 156 0.61 -1.06 14.10
N ASP A 157 1.18 -0.54 13.00
CA ASP A 157 1.22 0.90 12.70
C ASP A 157 -0.05 1.39 12.00
N PHE A 158 -0.64 0.55 11.16
CA PHE A 158 -1.93 0.84 10.54
C PHE A 158 -2.81 -0.40 10.41
N MET A 159 -4.11 -0.21 10.38
CA MET A 159 -5.06 -1.33 10.26
C MET A 159 -6.07 -1.06 9.16
N THR A 160 -6.21 -2.01 8.26
CA THR A 160 -7.28 -2.03 7.27
C THR A 160 -8.59 -2.47 7.91
N VAL A 161 -9.57 -1.57 7.93
CA VAL A 161 -10.90 -1.81 8.48
C VAL A 161 -11.96 -1.54 7.42
N HIS A 162 -12.82 -2.51 7.18
CA HIS A 162 -13.84 -2.44 6.13
C HIS A 162 -15.14 -1.84 6.68
N ALA A 163 -15.04 -0.64 7.26
CA ALA A 163 -16.16 0.06 7.89
C ALA A 163 -17.11 0.72 6.87
N GLY A 164 -16.69 0.84 5.60
CA GLY A 164 -17.51 1.38 4.51
C GLY A 164 -18.65 0.46 4.05
N ILE A 165 -18.60 -0.82 4.39
CA ILE A 165 -19.69 -1.76 4.16
C ILE A 165 -20.71 -1.58 5.29
N ASN A 166 -21.72 -0.74 5.06
CA ASN A 166 -22.89 -0.62 5.93
C ASN A 166 -24.14 -1.12 5.21
N ARG A 167 -25.31 -1.10 5.84
CA ARG A 167 -26.56 -1.53 5.19
C ARG A 167 -26.88 -0.76 3.91
N TRP A 168 -26.48 0.50 3.80
CA TRP A 168 -26.74 1.31 2.61
C TRP A 168 -25.85 0.91 1.44
N SER A 169 -24.53 0.82 1.63
CA SER A 169 -23.62 0.36 0.57
C SER A 169 -23.89 -1.11 0.21
N LEU A 170 -24.25 -1.95 1.20
CA LEU A 170 -24.68 -3.33 0.95
C LEU A 170 -25.96 -3.40 0.10
N ALA A 171 -26.92 -2.50 0.31
CA ALA A 171 -28.13 -2.44 -0.51
C ALA A 171 -27.84 -1.99 -1.96
N ALA A 172 -26.81 -1.17 -2.17
CA ALA A 172 -26.32 -0.87 -3.53
C ALA A 172 -25.75 -2.14 -4.19
N HIS A 173 -24.89 -2.88 -3.47
CA HIS A 173 -24.35 -4.15 -3.94
C HIS A 173 -25.42 -5.19 -4.30
N GLN A 174 -26.48 -5.30 -3.50
CA GLN A 174 -27.58 -6.27 -3.76
C GLN A 174 -28.37 -5.99 -5.04
N LYS A 175 -28.29 -4.76 -5.58
CA LYS A 175 -28.93 -4.38 -6.85
C LYS A 175 -27.98 -4.48 -8.03
N ASP A 176 -26.70 -4.72 -7.76
CA ASP A 176 -25.65 -4.80 -8.75
C ASP A 176 -25.56 -6.20 -9.35
N SER A 177 -25.05 -6.29 -10.57
CA SER A 177 -24.80 -7.53 -11.30
C SER A 177 -23.33 -7.64 -11.69
N ARG A 178 -22.44 -7.36 -10.74
CA ARG A 178 -20.98 -7.51 -10.90
C ARG A 178 -20.59 -8.89 -11.43
N LEU A 179 -19.59 -8.91 -12.29
CA LEU A 179 -19.04 -10.13 -12.87
C LEU A 179 -18.37 -11.01 -11.82
N LEU A 180 -17.55 -10.42 -10.93
CA LEU A 180 -16.85 -11.17 -9.86
C LEU A 180 -17.44 -10.94 -8.47
N GLY A 181 -18.46 -10.09 -8.33
CA GLY A 181 -19.07 -9.80 -7.04
C GLY A 181 -18.13 -9.04 -6.10
N ILE A 182 -17.83 -9.63 -4.94
CA ILE A 182 -16.94 -9.03 -3.93
C ILE A 182 -15.63 -9.81 -3.91
N VAL A 183 -14.55 -9.13 -4.28
CA VAL A 183 -13.19 -9.71 -4.28
C VAL A 183 -12.36 -9.33 -3.05
N SER A 184 -12.83 -8.38 -2.23
CA SER A 184 -12.22 -8.13 -0.93
C SER A 184 -12.54 -9.27 0.02
N ARG A 185 -11.52 -9.98 0.51
CA ARG A 185 -11.68 -11.02 1.53
C ARG A 185 -12.38 -10.45 2.76
N GLY A 186 -11.90 -9.34 3.32
CA GLY A 186 -12.47 -8.73 4.52
C GLY A 186 -13.89 -8.24 4.29
N GLY A 187 -14.16 -7.62 3.14
CA GLY A 187 -15.51 -7.19 2.79
C GLY A 187 -16.49 -8.35 2.61
N SER A 188 -16.04 -9.45 1.99
CA SER A 188 -16.87 -10.65 1.80
C SER A 188 -17.24 -11.32 3.13
N LEU A 189 -16.30 -11.38 4.08
CA LEU A 189 -16.50 -11.96 5.42
C LEU A 189 -17.55 -11.16 6.21
N LEU A 190 -17.41 -9.84 6.25
CA LEU A 190 -18.37 -8.97 6.94
C LEU A 190 -19.75 -9.01 6.28
N LYS A 191 -19.83 -8.96 4.95
CA LYS A 191 -21.09 -9.09 4.20
C LYS A 191 -21.81 -10.40 4.54
N ARG A 192 -21.10 -11.53 4.58
CA ARG A 192 -21.67 -12.84 4.97
C ARG A 192 -22.24 -12.79 6.38
N TRP A 193 -21.48 -12.24 7.33
CA TRP A 193 -21.93 -12.12 8.71
C TRP A 193 -23.14 -11.19 8.87
N MET A 194 -23.12 -10.00 8.28
CA MET A 194 -24.21 -9.02 8.36
C MET A 194 -25.54 -9.60 7.87
N LEU A 195 -25.52 -10.36 6.77
CA LEU A 195 -26.71 -11.01 6.22
C LEU A 195 -27.24 -12.12 7.13
N HIS A 196 -26.35 -12.88 7.77
CA HIS A 196 -26.72 -13.95 8.69
C HIS A 196 -27.28 -13.41 10.01
N ALA A 197 -26.52 -12.53 10.67
CA ALA A 197 -26.88 -11.90 11.94
C ALA A 197 -28.02 -10.89 11.79
N LYS A 198 -28.33 -10.45 10.56
CA LYS A 198 -29.26 -9.35 10.25
C LYS A 198 -28.90 -8.07 11.00
N ALA A 199 -27.62 -7.86 11.27
CA ALA A 199 -27.06 -6.75 12.02
C ALA A 199 -26.39 -5.73 11.09
N GLU A 200 -26.05 -4.55 11.63
CA GLU A 200 -25.16 -3.61 10.95
C GLU A 200 -23.70 -4.08 11.11
N ASN A 201 -22.81 -3.62 10.24
CA ASN A 201 -21.38 -3.85 10.40
C ASN A 201 -20.88 -3.27 11.74
N PRO A 202 -20.27 -4.08 12.63
CA PRO A 202 -19.86 -3.61 13.94
C PRO A 202 -18.79 -2.51 13.87
N LEU A 203 -17.95 -2.50 12.83
CA LEU A 203 -16.97 -1.43 12.62
C LEU A 203 -17.66 -0.10 12.31
N TYR A 204 -18.78 -0.11 11.58
CA TYR A 204 -19.55 1.10 11.28
C TYR A 204 -20.41 1.54 12.47
N GLU A 205 -21.15 0.59 13.06
CA GLU A 205 -22.07 0.86 14.18
C GLU A 205 -21.34 1.33 15.44
N GLN A 206 -20.18 0.73 15.75
CA GLN A 206 -19.36 1.06 16.92
C GLN A 206 -18.07 1.78 16.53
N PHE A 207 -18.10 2.64 15.50
CA PHE A 207 -16.90 3.33 15.01
C PHE A 207 -16.19 4.16 16.09
N ASP A 208 -16.91 4.74 17.06
CA ASP A 208 -16.28 5.49 18.16
C ASP A 208 -15.43 4.58 19.07
N ARG A 209 -15.83 3.31 19.26
CA ARG A 209 -15.02 2.32 19.98
C ARG A 209 -13.72 2.05 19.22
N LEU A 210 -13.80 1.88 17.90
CA LEU A 210 -12.62 1.73 17.06
C LEU A 210 -11.66 2.93 17.19
N LEU A 211 -12.20 4.15 17.06
CA LEU A 211 -11.43 5.38 17.15
C LEU A 211 -10.73 5.51 18.52
N SER A 212 -11.40 5.12 19.60
CA SER A 212 -10.81 5.16 20.96
C SER A 212 -9.56 4.26 21.09
N ILE A 213 -9.59 3.07 20.49
CA ILE A 213 -8.46 2.14 20.49
C ILE A 213 -7.32 2.72 19.64
N CYS A 214 -7.61 3.18 18.43
CA CYS A 214 -6.60 3.75 17.53
C CYS A 214 -5.93 4.99 18.12
N GLN A 215 -6.70 5.89 18.76
CA GLN A 215 -6.18 7.09 19.42
C GLN A 215 -5.26 6.75 20.61
N LYS A 216 -5.62 5.72 21.40
CA LYS A 216 -4.83 5.24 22.54
C LYS A 216 -3.44 4.76 22.12
N HIS A 217 -3.27 4.23 20.91
CA HIS A 217 -2.02 3.64 20.43
C HIS A 217 -1.33 4.43 19.31
N ASP A 218 -1.99 5.43 18.74
CA ASP A 218 -1.57 6.11 17.48
C ASP A 218 -1.49 5.14 16.29
N VAL A 219 -2.50 4.28 16.18
CA VAL A 219 -2.69 3.44 14.99
C VAL A 219 -3.37 4.27 13.92
N THR A 220 -2.78 4.32 12.72
CA THR A 220 -3.42 4.93 11.55
C THR A 220 -4.52 3.99 11.02
N LEU A 221 -5.71 4.53 10.78
CA LEU A 221 -6.76 3.77 10.12
C LEU A 221 -6.54 3.77 8.60
N SER A 222 -6.51 2.59 8.00
CA SER A 222 -6.67 2.40 6.57
C SER A 222 -8.12 1.99 6.32
N LEU A 223 -8.94 2.91 5.82
CA LEU A 223 -10.34 2.62 5.56
C LEU A 223 -10.45 1.76 4.28
N GLY A 224 -10.71 0.47 4.48
CA GLY A 224 -10.65 -0.57 3.46
C GLY A 224 -11.75 -0.47 2.41
N ASP A 225 -11.41 -0.86 1.19
CA ASP A 225 -12.28 -0.88 0.01
C ASP A 225 -12.96 -2.26 -0.16
N GLY A 226 -13.82 -2.61 0.78
CA GLY A 226 -14.52 -3.89 0.83
C GLY A 226 -15.36 -4.22 -0.40
N PHE A 227 -15.75 -3.21 -1.16
CA PHE A 227 -16.49 -3.26 -2.41
C PHE A 227 -15.68 -2.77 -3.60
N ARG A 228 -14.34 -2.89 -3.56
CA ARG A 228 -13.53 -2.66 -4.76
C ARG A 228 -13.90 -3.57 -5.94
N PRO A 229 -13.73 -3.11 -7.18
CA PRO A 229 -13.89 -3.93 -8.38
C PRO A 229 -12.75 -4.94 -8.52
N GLY A 230 -13.11 -6.18 -8.87
CA GLY A 230 -12.16 -7.25 -9.21
C GLY A 230 -12.07 -7.57 -10.70
N ALA A 231 -12.89 -6.91 -11.52
CA ALA A 231 -12.87 -7.04 -12.97
C ALA A 231 -13.03 -5.64 -13.58
N ILE A 232 -12.50 -5.45 -14.79
CA ILE A 232 -12.60 -4.19 -15.54
C ILE A 232 -14.06 -3.77 -15.75
N SER A 233 -14.98 -4.74 -15.89
CA SER A 233 -16.41 -4.49 -16.05
C SER A 233 -17.10 -3.94 -14.81
N ASP A 234 -16.54 -4.20 -13.63
CA ASP A 234 -17.15 -3.86 -12.34
C ASP A 234 -16.66 -2.49 -11.83
N ALA A 235 -15.73 -1.87 -12.55
CA ALA A 235 -15.09 -0.63 -12.15
C ALA A 235 -16.04 0.57 -12.18
N SER A 236 -15.94 1.43 -11.17
CA SER A 236 -16.72 2.66 -10.99
C SER A 236 -18.24 2.43 -10.92
N ASP A 237 -18.67 1.25 -10.51
CA ASP A 237 -20.07 0.91 -10.38
C ASP A 237 -20.72 1.48 -9.10
N ALA A 238 -22.04 1.27 -8.97
CA ALA A 238 -22.78 1.77 -7.82
C ALA A 238 -22.29 1.17 -6.50
N THR A 239 -21.85 -0.09 -6.53
CA THR A 239 -21.33 -0.82 -5.36
C THR A 239 -20.06 -0.16 -4.81
N GLN A 240 -19.08 0.13 -5.67
CA GLN A 240 -17.82 0.79 -5.30
C GLN A 240 -18.09 2.21 -4.82
N LEU A 241 -18.88 2.98 -5.57
CA LEU A 241 -19.11 4.39 -5.27
C LEU A 241 -19.92 4.59 -3.99
N ALA A 242 -20.86 3.69 -3.68
CA ALA A 242 -21.59 3.73 -2.42
C ALA A 242 -20.65 3.54 -1.23
N GLU A 243 -19.72 2.58 -1.28
CA GLU A 243 -18.73 2.44 -0.21
C GLU A 243 -17.86 3.70 -0.08
N LEU A 244 -17.33 4.22 -1.20
CA LEU A 244 -16.45 5.40 -1.18
C LEU A 244 -17.12 6.63 -0.53
N ILE A 245 -18.43 6.83 -0.76
CA ILE A 245 -19.19 7.90 -0.11
C ILE A 245 -19.24 7.71 1.41
N VAL A 246 -19.44 6.48 1.88
CA VAL A 246 -19.41 6.16 3.33
C VAL A 246 -17.99 6.39 3.88
N LEU A 247 -16.95 6.01 3.15
CA LEU A 247 -15.57 6.25 3.60
C LEU A 247 -15.27 7.74 3.78
N GLY A 248 -15.81 8.62 2.92
CA GLY A 248 -15.69 10.07 3.07
C GLY A 248 -16.30 10.60 4.38
N GLU A 249 -17.46 10.07 4.79
CA GLU A 249 -18.06 10.35 6.11
C GLU A 249 -17.11 9.91 7.25
N LEU A 250 -16.58 8.69 7.16
CA LEU A 250 -15.73 8.12 8.20
C LEU A 250 -14.37 8.83 8.32
N VAL A 251 -13.82 9.38 7.23
CA VAL A 251 -12.62 10.24 7.26
C VAL A 251 -12.83 11.45 8.17
N SER A 252 -13.98 12.13 8.06
CA SER A 252 -14.29 13.28 8.92
C SER A 252 -14.31 12.85 10.39
N ARG A 253 -14.96 11.72 10.70
CA ARG A 253 -15.04 11.18 12.06
C ARG A 253 -13.67 10.81 12.63
N CYS A 254 -12.78 10.24 11.81
CA CYS A 254 -11.39 9.97 12.23
C CYS A 254 -10.68 11.25 12.66
N ARG A 255 -10.76 12.30 11.83
CA ARG A 255 -10.11 13.60 12.09
C ARG A 255 -10.67 14.28 13.33
N ASP A 256 -11.99 14.27 13.51
CA ASP A 256 -12.65 14.81 14.72
C ASP A 256 -12.18 14.10 15.99
N ALA A 257 -11.91 12.79 15.93
CA ALA A 257 -11.34 12.00 17.03
C ALA A 257 -9.81 12.09 17.14
N GLY A 258 -9.15 12.87 16.28
CA GLY A 258 -7.70 13.00 16.26
C GLY A 258 -6.95 11.73 15.84
N VAL A 259 -7.59 10.85 15.07
CA VAL A 259 -7.01 9.60 14.54
C VAL A 259 -6.55 9.84 13.10
N GLN A 260 -5.31 9.42 12.80
CA GLN A 260 -4.77 9.46 11.44
C GLN A 260 -5.53 8.50 10.54
N VAL A 261 -5.82 8.92 9.29
CA VAL A 261 -6.59 8.11 8.36
C VAL A 261 -6.07 8.22 6.93
N MET A 262 -6.01 7.07 6.26
CA MET A 262 -5.89 6.93 4.81
C MET A 262 -7.05 6.10 4.27
N VAL A 263 -7.33 6.20 2.98
CA VAL A 263 -8.45 5.52 2.32
C VAL A 263 -7.92 4.55 1.29
N GLU A 264 -8.40 3.31 1.31
CA GLU A 264 -8.09 2.32 0.29
C GLU A 264 -8.93 2.51 -0.98
N GLY A 265 -8.40 2.07 -2.10
CA GLY A 265 -8.97 2.30 -3.42
C GLY A 265 -8.74 1.15 -4.39
N PRO A 266 -9.46 1.20 -5.51
CA PRO A 266 -9.83 0.04 -6.31
C PRO A 266 -8.64 -0.76 -6.84
N GLY A 267 -8.95 -2.03 -7.12
CA GLY A 267 -8.08 -2.99 -7.78
C GLY A 267 -8.16 -2.88 -9.30
N HIS A 268 -9.23 -3.37 -9.92
CA HIS A 268 -9.32 -3.46 -11.39
C HIS A 268 -10.07 -2.26 -11.94
N VAL A 269 -9.39 -1.39 -12.71
CA VAL A 269 -9.97 -0.16 -13.25
C VAL A 269 -9.42 0.10 -14.66
N PRO A 270 -10.27 0.16 -15.70
CA PRO A 270 -9.80 0.46 -17.05
C PRO A 270 -8.96 1.74 -17.10
N TYR A 271 -7.88 1.74 -17.88
CA TYR A 271 -6.89 2.83 -17.91
C TYR A 271 -7.50 4.24 -17.97
N ARG A 272 -8.51 4.42 -18.83
CA ARG A 272 -9.22 5.70 -19.03
C ARG A 272 -9.94 6.23 -17.79
N ASP A 273 -10.27 5.38 -16.84
CA ASP A 273 -11.13 5.69 -15.69
C ASP A 273 -10.32 5.85 -14.38
N ILE A 274 -9.01 5.53 -14.41
CA ILE A 274 -8.11 5.59 -13.24
C ILE A 274 -8.01 7.01 -12.67
N GLU A 275 -7.70 8.00 -13.52
CA GLU A 275 -7.55 9.39 -13.07
C GLU A 275 -8.85 9.93 -12.46
N ALA A 276 -10.00 9.60 -13.08
CA ALA A 276 -11.30 9.98 -12.57
C ALA A 276 -11.58 9.38 -11.18
N ASN A 277 -11.21 8.11 -10.96
CA ASN A 277 -11.33 7.45 -9.66
C ASN A 277 -10.49 8.15 -8.58
N VAL A 278 -9.23 8.47 -8.87
CA VAL A 278 -8.34 9.16 -7.92
C VAL A 278 -8.90 10.54 -7.56
N ARG A 279 -9.31 11.33 -8.55
CA ARG A 279 -9.87 12.67 -8.32
C ARG A 279 -11.18 12.61 -7.52
N LEU A 280 -12.02 11.61 -7.78
CA LEU A 280 -13.26 11.40 -7.05
C LEU A 280 -12.99 11.07 -5.57
N GLN A 281 -12.05 10.17 -5.29
CA GLN A 281 -11.66 9.89 -3.90
C GLN A 281 -11.13 11.14 -3.22
N LYS A 282 -10.21 11.87 -3.85
CA LYS A 282 -9.62 13.09 -3.25
C LYS A 282 -10.69 14.11 -2.91
N ARG A 283 -11.73 14.21 -3.74
CA ARG A 283 -12.85 15.11 -3.48
C ARG A 283 -13.77 14.63 -2.36
N LEU A 284 -14.15 13.35 -2.35
CA LEU A 284 -15.11 12.80 -1.38
C LEU A 284 -14.50 12.59 0.01
N CYS A 285 -13.22 12.26 0.07
CA CYS A 285 -12.49 11.95 1.30
C CYS A 285 -11.59 13.11 1.76
N ASP A 286 -11.93 14.34 1.36
CA ASP A 286 -11.27 15.59 1.77
C ASP A 286 -9.74 15.51 1.74
N ASN A 287 -9.20 15.09 0.59
CA ASN A 287 -7.77 14.92 0.31
C ASN A 287 -7.01 13.94 1.23
N ALA A 288 -7.69 13.07 1.98
CA ALA A 288 -7.03 12.01 2.74
C ALA A 288 -6.07 11.19 1.83
N PRO A 289 -4.92 10.73 2.36
CA PRO A 289 -4.00 9.91 1.61
C PRO A 289 -4.71 8.71 0.97
N PHE A 290 -4.38 8.45 -0.30
CA PHE A 290 -5.06 7.43 -1.09
C PHE A 290 -4.15 6.23 -1.35
N TYR A 291 -4.62 5.05 -0.94
CA TYR A 291 -3.89 3.79 -0.97
C TYR A 291 -4.54 2.81 -1.96
N VAL A 292 -3.92 2.54 -3.11
CA VAL A 292 -4.54 1.76 -4.19
C VAL A 292 -3.84 0.42 -4.42
N LEU A 293 -4.59 -0.61 -4.81
CA LEU A 293 -4.05 -1.94 -5.16
C LEU A 293 -3.79 -2.05 -6.67
N GLY A 294 -2.57 -1.73 -7.10
CA GLY A 294 -2.27 -1.49 -8.52
C GLY A 294 -2.61 -0.04 -8.87
N PRO A 295 -3.73 0.29 -9.55
CA PRO A 295 -4.78 -0.60 -10.09
C PRO A 295 -4.36 -1.40 -11.33
N LEU A 296 -5.08 -2.47 -11.66
CA LEU A 296 -4.92 -3.24 -12.90
C LEU A 296 -5.80 -2.65 -14.02
N PRO A 297 -5.21 -2.13 -15.11
CA PRO A 297 -5.97 -1.57 -16.24
C PRO A 297 -6.49 -2.61 -17.23
N THR A 298 -6.19 -3.89 -17.01
CA THR A 298 -6.57 -5.01 -17.88
C THR A 298 -6.53 -6.35 -17.13
N ASP A 299 -7.41 -7.28 -17.52
CA ASP A 299 -7.55 -8.60 -16.88
C ASP A 299 -6.93 -9.75 -17.70
N PHE A 300 -6.33 -9.48 -18.88
CA PHE A 300 -5.91 -10.57 -19.79
C PHE A 300 -4.58 -11.24 -19.42
N ALA A 301 -3.84 -10.71 -18.44
CA ALA A 301 -2.41 -10.94 -18.29
C ALA A 301 -1.99 -11.60 -16.97
N SER A 302 -2.79 -12.52 -16.42
CA SER A 302 -2.42 -13.30 -15.22
C SER A 302 -1.03 -13.93 -15.36
N GLY A 303 -0.23 -13.87 -14.28
CA GLY A 303 1.22 -14.17 -14.32
C GLY A 303 2.09 -12.94 -14.60
N TYR A 304 1.50 -11.85 -15.08
CA TYR A 304 2.16 -10.57 -15.36
C TYR A 304 1.42 -9.39 -14.73
N ASP A 305 0.60 -9.65 -13.72
CA ASP A 305 -0.24 -8.62 -13.10
C ASP A 305 0.59 -7.54 -12.39
N HIS A 306 1.80 -7.85 -11.93
CA HIS A 306 2.76 -6.84 -11.48
C HIS A 306 3.07 -5.77 -12.56
N ILE A 307 3.08 -6.13 -13.85
CA ILE A 307 3.30 -5.18 -14.97
C ILE A 307 2.04 -4.35 -15.21
N THR A 308 0.87 -5.01 -15.26
CA THR A 308 -0.41 -4.32 -15.49
C THR A 308 -0.66 -3.33 -14.34
N ALA A 309 -0.46 -3.77 -13.11
CA ALA A 309 -0.55 -2.96 -11.90
C ALA A 309 0.46 -1.80 -11.88
N ALA A 310 1.69 -1.99 -12.37
CA ALA A 310 2.66 -0.90 -12.45
C ALA A 310 2.21 0.21 -13.42
N ILE A 311 1.57 -0.15 -14.54
CA ILE A 311 1.02 0.82 -15.50
C ILE A 311 -0.12 1.62 -14.84
N GLY A 312 -1.08 0.93 -14.21
CA GLY A 312 -2.18 1.61 -13.55
C GLY A 312 -1.75 2.40 -12.32
N GLY A 313 -0.82 1.87 -11.53
CA GLY A 313 -0.23 2.52 -10.36
C GLY A 313 0.57 3.76 -10.69
N ALA A 314 1.31 3.77 -11.81
CA ALA A 314 1.99 4.97 -12.29
C ALA A 314 0.99 6.07 -12.66
N LEU A 315 -0.11 5.72 -13.34
CA LEU A 315 -1.18 6.67 -13.67
C LEU A 315 -1.92 7.16 -12.42
N ALA A 316 -2.30 6.25 -11.52
CA ALA A 316 -2.99 6.59 -10.28
C ALA A 316 -2.12 7.48 -9.38
N GLY A 317 -0.84 7.11 -9.24
CA GLY A 317 0.17 7.91 -8.57
C GLY A 317 0.28 9.29 -9.21
N SER A 318 0.48 9.39 -10.53
CA SER A 318 0.55 10.69 -11.23
C SER A 318 -0.69 11.57 -10.97
N ALA A 319 -1.88 10.95 -10.86
CA ALA A 319 -3.14 11.64 -10.63
C ALA A 319 -3.41 12.06 -9.17
N GLY A 320 -2.68 11.51 -8.19
CA GLY A 320 -2.85 11.86 -6.78
C GLY A 320 -2.90 10.70 -5.77
N ALA A 321 -2.74 9.44 -6.18
CA ALA A 321 -2.59 8.32 -5.24
C ALA A 321 -1.24 8.38 -4.53
N ASP A 322 -1.20 8.24 -3.20
CA ASP A 322 0.01 8.50 -2.40
C ASP A 322 0.74 7.23 -2.00
N PHE A 323 0.04 6.10 -2.05
CA PHE A 323 0.51 4.83 -1.58
C PHE A 323 0.05 3.72 -2.53
N LEU A 324 0.98 2.93 -3.03
CA LEU A 324 0.69 1.83 -3.96
C LEU A 324 0.88 0.50 -3.23
N CYS A 325 -0.18 -0.28 -3.11
CA CYS A 325 -0.05 -1.68 -2.77
C CYS A 325 0.46 -2.40 -4.00
N TYR A 326 1.56 -3.13 -3.82
CA TYR A 326 2.12 -3.89 -4.91
C TYR A 326 1.16 -4.97 -5.41
N VAL A 327 1.46 -5.50 -6.58
CA VAL A 327 0.84 -6.70 -7.12
C VAL A 327 1.98 -7.59 -7.59
N THR A 328 1.92 -8.87 -7.30
CA THR A 328 2.98 -9.83 -7.65
C THR A 328 2.65 -10.54 -8.97
N PRO A 329 3.62 -11.21 -9.61
CA PRO A 329 3.32 -12.11 -10.72
C PRO A 329 2.33 -13.24 -10.33
N ALA A 330 2.33 -13.66 -9.06
CA ALA A 330 1.45 -14.69 -8.53
C ALA A 330 -0.01 -14.27 -8.29
N GLU A 331 -0.34 -12.98 -8.43
CA GLU A 331 -1.71 -12.47 -8.26
C GLU A 331 -2.69 -13.28 -9.12
N HIS A 332 -3.88 -13.56 -8.57
CA HIS A 332 -4.91 -14.42 -9.17
C HIS A 332 -4.55 -15.90 -9.39
N LEU A 333 -3.33 -16.33 -9.04
CA LEU A 333 -2.85 -17.69 -9.34
C LEU A 333 -2.49 -18.49 -8.08
N CYS A 334 -1.59 -17.96 -7.25
CA CYS A 334 -1.08 -18.67 -6.09
C CYS A 334 -0.49 -17.73 -5.03
N LEU A 335 0.09 -18.30 -3.97
CA LEU A 335 0.86 -17.53 -2.99
C LEU A 335 2.19 -17.12 -3.62
N PRO A 336 2.65 -15.87 -3.41
CA PRO A 336 3.91 -15.41 -3.96
C PRO A 336 5.10 -16.06 -3.24
N ASP A 337 6.09 -16.47 -4.03
CA ASP A 337 7.40 -16.83 -3.52
C ASP A 337 8.30 -15.59 -3.30
N TRP A 338 9.58 -15.81 -3.04
CA TRP A 338 10.53 -14.72 -2.78
C TRP A 338 10.86 -13.90 -4.04
N ASP A 339 10.85 -14.51 -5.22
CA ASP A 339 11.10 -13.83 -6.50
C ASP A 339 9.87 -13.02 -6.90
N ASP A 340 8.66 -13.56 -6.71
CA ASP A 340 7.41 -12.85 -6.89
C ASP A 340 7.33 -11.58 -6.03
N VAL A 341 7.73 -11.67 -4.76
CA VAL A 341 7.81 -10.52 -3.84
C VAL A 341 8.78 -9.48 -4.38
N LYS A 342 9.99 -9.90 -4.78
CA LYS A 342 10.98 -8.99 -5.37
C LYS A 342 10.44 -8.30 -6.62
N GLN A 343 9.86 -9.04 -7.56
CA GLN A 343 9.33 -8.50 -8.81
C GLN A 343 8.20 -7.48 -8.55
N GLY A 344 7.29 -7.78 -7.62
CA GLY A 344 6.22 -6.86 -7.23
C GLY A 344 6.74 -5.55 -6.63
N ILE A 345 7.77 -5.63 -5.77
CA ILE A 345 8.40 -4.44 -5.16
C ILE A 345 9.06 -3.58 -6.25
N ILE A 346 9.88 -4.20 -7.11
CA ILE A 346 10.59 -3.48 -8.17
C ILE A 346 9.60 -2.80 -9.13
N ALA A 347 8.55 -3.52 -9.58
CA ALA A 347 7.53 -2.97 -10.45
C ALA A 347 6.81 -1.77 -9.82
N SER A 348 6.46 -1.87 -8.53
CA SER A 348 5.78 -0.79 -7.80
C SER A 348 6.68 0.40 -7.52
N ARG A 349 7.99 0.19 -7.26
CA ARG A 349 8.96 1.28 -7.12
C ARG A 349 9.16 2.03 -8.43
N ILE A 350 9.19 1.33 -9.56
CA ILE A 350 9.24 1.95 -10.88
C ILE A 350 7.97 2.80 -11.08
N ALA A 351 6.80 2.27 -10.76
CA ALA A 351 5.53 3.00 -10.87
C ALA A 351 5.49 4.25 -9.98
N ALA A 352 5.92 4.14 -8.73
CA ALA A 352 6.02 5.24 -7.79
C ALA A 352 6.99 6.33 -8.28
N HIS A 353 8.15 5.94 -8.79
CA HIS A 353 9.14 6.87 -9.34
C HIS A 353 8.64 7.60 -10.60
N ILE A 354 7.93 6.89 -11.49
CA ILE A 354 7.26 7.51 -12.66
C ILE A 354 6.22 8.53 -12.20
N ALA A 355 5.42 8.18 -11.18
CA ALA A 355 4.44 9.11 -10.62
C ALA A 355 5.11 10.34 -9.99
N ASP A 356 6.23 10.17 -9.30
CA ASP A 356 7.01 11.26 -8.73
C ASP A 356 7.57 12.19 -9.82
N LEU A 357 8.08 11.64 -10.93
CA LEU A 357 8.50 12.42 -12.10
C LEU A 357 7.32 13.22 -12.69
N ALA A 358 6.16 12.59 -12.87
CA ALA A 358 4.96 13.24 -13.39
C ALA A 358 4.45 14.36 -12.49
N ARG A 359 4.64 14.24 -11.17
CA ARG A 359 4.34 15.27 -10.17
C ARG A 359 5.43 16.35 -10.05
N GLY A 360 6.54 16.22 -10.78
CA GLY A 360 7.65 17.17 -10.73
C GLY A 360 8.51 17.07 -9.47
N CYS A 361 8.60 15.90 -8.84
CA CYS A 361 9.43 15.67 -7.66
C CYS A 361 10.91 15.94 -7.96
N PRO A 362 11.56 16.91 -7.28
CA PRO A 362 12.96 17.26 -7.57
C PRO A 362 13.93 16.10 -7.37
N LYS A 363 13.71 15.24 -6.36
CA LYS A 363 14.58 14.08 -6.09
C LYS A 363 14.52 13.05 -7.21
N ALA A 364 13.32 12.78 -7.73
CA ALA A 364 13.14 11.85 -8.84
C ALA A 364 13.84 12.37 -10.11
N LEU A 365 13.65 13.66 -10.45
CA LEU A 365 14.32 14.29 -11.58
C LEU A 365 15.85 14.23 -11.48
N GLN A 366 16.40 14.50 -10.29
CA GLN A 366 17.85 14.43 -10.05
C GLN A 366 18.41 13.03 -10.29
N ILE A 367 17.67 11.96 -9.91
CA ILE A 367 18.08 10.58 -10.13
C ILE A 367 18.12 10.26 -11.64
N ASP A 368 17.08 10.63 -12.40
CA ASP A 368 17.02 10.41 -13.85
C ASP A 368 18.12 11.15 -14.62
N ASP A 369 18.36 12.41 -14.26
CA ASP A 369 19.41 13.22 -14.87
C ASP A 369 20.80 12.69 -14.53
N ALA A 370 21.02 12.23 -13.30
CA ALA A 370 22.28 11.62 -12.87
C ALA A 370 22.55 10.32 -13.65
N ILE A 371 21.55 9.42 -13.75
CA ILE A 371 21.66 8.18 -14.54
C ILE A 371 21.92 8.50 -16.02
N SER A 372 21.20 9.47 -16.59
CA SER A 372 21.36 9.84 -18.00
C SER A 372 22.72 10.46 -18.28
N THR A 373 23.22 11.28 -17.36
CA THR A 373 24.58 11.82 -17.41
C THR A 373 25.64 10.71 -17.31
N ALA A 374 25.43 9.75 -16.42
CA ALA A 374 26.31 8.58 -16.29
C ALA A 374 26.29 7.70 -17.54
N ARG A 375 25.12 7.47 -18.16
CA ARG A 375 24.97 6.78 -19.47
C ARG A 375 25.74 7.49 -20.57
N ARG A 376 25.69 8.82 -20.61
CA ARG A 376 26.47 9.61 -21.58
C ARG A 376 27.98 9.40 -21.41
N ARG A 377 28.45 9.30 -20.16
CA ARG A 377 29.87 9.11 -19.80
C ARG A 377 30.31 7.65 -19.79
N MET A 378 29.40 6.70 -19.99
CA MET A 378 29.63 5.26 -19.78
C MET A 378 30.14 4.94 -18.36
N ASP A 379 29.72 5.74 -17.39
CA ASP A 379 29.99 5.52 -15.97
C ASP A 379 29.03 4.44 -15.43
N TRP A 380 29.39 3.19 -15.67
CA TRP A 380 28.57 2.04 -15.32
C TRP A 380 28.30 1.92 -13.82
N GLU A 381 29.28 2.25 -12.99
CA GLU A 381 29.12 2.17 -11.53
C GLU A 381 28.01 3.09 -11.05
N THR A 382 28.01 4.36 -11.48
CA THR A 382 26.92 5.30 -11.16
C THR A 382 25.58 4.83 -11.72
N ILE A 383 25.53 4.25 -12.93
CA ILE A 383 24.29 3.70 -13.50
C ILE A 383 23.76 2.58 -12.60
N PHE A 384 24.63 1.67 -12.14
CA PHE A 384 24.23 0.55 -11.31
C PHE A 384 23.75 1.00 -9.94
N ASP A 385 24.51 1.86 -9.28
CA ASP A 385 24.23 2.29 -7.90
C ASP A 385 22.92 3.08 -7.79
N LEU A 386 22.55 3.80 -8.85
CA LEU A 386 21.29 4.55 -8.93
C LEU A 386 20.13 3.75 -9.54
N SER A 387 20.37 2.55 -10.07
CA SER A 387 19.31 1.71 -10.62
C SER A 387 18.42 1.14 -9.52
N VAL A 388 17.14 0.87 -9.84
CA VAL A 388 16.17 0.29 -8.89
C VAL A 388 16.60 -1.08 -8.35
N ASP A 389 17.31 -1.87 -9.17
CA ASP A 389 17.98 -3.12 -8.82
C ASP A 389 19.43 -3.10 -9.35
N PRO A 390 20.40 -2.63 -8.53
CA PRO A 390 21.80 -2.58 -8.92
C PRO A 390 22.38 -3.95 -9.29
N SER A 391 21.95 -5.01 -8.59
CA SER A 391 22.45 -6.37 -8.80
C SER A 391 22.06 -6.89 -10.18
N LEU A 392 20.81 -6.67 -10.61
CA LEU A 392 20.32 -7.06 -11.92
C LEU A 392 20.96 -6.23 -13.02
N ALA A 393 21.12 -4.91 -12.81
CA ALA A 393 21.76 -4.04 -13.79
C ALA A 393 23.22 -4.48 -14.07
N ARG A 394 23.99 -4.78 -13.03
CA ARG A 394 25.36 -5.33 -13.12
C ARG A 394 25.36 -6.67 -13.85
N LYS A 395 24.49 -7.59 -13.44
CA LYS A 395 24.35 -8.92 -14.07
C LYS A 395 24.11 -8.78 -15.58
N ARG A 396 23.12 -7.99 -15.99
CA ARG A 396 22.77 -7.78 -17.42
C ARG A 396 23.92 -7.18 -18.23
N LYS A 397 24.66 -6.22 -17.67
CA LYS A 397 25.86 -5.69 -18.34
C LYS A 397 26.90 -6.80 -18.54
N SER A 398 27.17 -7.57 -17.49
CA SER A 398 28.22 -8.61 -17.50
C SER A 398 27.93 -9.77 -18.44
N GLU A 399 26.66 -10.14 -18.66
CA GLU A 399 26.25 -11.32 -19.44
C GLU A 399 26.77 -11.30 -20.88
N THR A 400 26.79 -10.12 -21.52
CA THR A 400 27.07 -10.01 -22.96
C THR A 400 28.14 -8.99 -23.30
N SER A 401 28.56 -8.15 -22.36
CA SER A 401 29.54 -7.09 -22.66
C SER A 401 30.99 -7.54 -22.58
N GLY A 402 31.29 -8.71 -21.98
CA GLY A 402 32.67 -9.17 -21.81
C GLY A 402 33.57 -8.08 -21.20
N GLU A 403 34.69 -7.76 -21.87
CA GLU A 403 35.65 -6.72 -21.47
C GLU A 403 35.29 -5.29 -21.91
N LEU A 404 34.13 -5.08 -22.56
CA LEU A 404 33.72 -3.74 -23.04
C LEU A 404 33.36 -2.83 -21.84
N SER A 405 34.32 -2.01 -21.41
CA SER A 405 34.16 -1.03 -20.33
C SER A 405 33.55 0.29 -20.82
N ASP A 406 33.76 0.66 -22.08
CA ASP A 406 33.40 1.97 -22.62
C ASP A 406 32.13 1.96 -23.49
N GLN A 407 31.38 0.84 -23.51
CA GLN A 407 30.13 0.68 -24.26
C GLN A 407 29.34 -0.57 -23.81
N CYS A 408 28.07 -0.66 -24.24
CA CYS A 408 27.27 -1.88 -24.12
C CYS A 408 27.41 -2.79 -25.36
N SER A 409 26.98 -4.04 -25.21
CA SER A 409 26.99 -5.06 -26.27
C SER A 409 25.96 -4.80 -27.38
N MET A 410 24.91 -4.01 -27.13
CA MET A 410 23.80 -3.83 -28.08
C MET A 410 24.27 -3.21 -29.41
N CYS A 411 24.94 -2.05 -29.37
CA CYS A 411 25.47 -1.40 -30.58
C CYS A 411 26.94 -1.74 -30.86
N GLY A 412 27.70 -2.13 -29.83
CA GLY A 412 29.15 -2.23 -29.90
C GLY A 412 29.79 -0.95 -30.48
N LYS A 413 30.56 -1.11 -31.56
CA LYS A 413 31.25 0.00 -32.24
C LYS A 413 30.32 1.03 -32.88
N LEU A 414 29.05 0.71 -33.09
CA LEU A 414 28.05 1.62 -33.65
C LEU A 414 27.30 2.41 -32.57
N CYS A 415 27.88 2.53 -31.37
CA CYS A 415 27.27 3.23 -30.25
C CYS A 415 26.94 4.68 -30.63
N ALA A 416 25.64 5.01 -30.64
CA ALA A 416 25.15 6.34 -30.99
C ALA A 416 25.73 7.45 -30.09
N ILE A 417 25.83 7.20 -28.79
CA ILE A 417 26.40 8.16 -27.82
C ILE A 417 27.87 8.48 -28.17
N LYS A 418 28.68 7.45 -28.49
CA LYS A 418 30.09 7.67 -28.85
C LYS A 418 30.23 8.37 -30.20
N ASN A 419 29.38 8.02 -31.16
CA ASN A 419 29.39 8.64 -32.49
C ASN A 419 29.04 10.13 -32.43
N ASP A 420 28.10 10.53 -31.57
CA ASP A 420 27.78 11.95 -31.30
C ASP A 420 29.00 12.70 -30.72
N HIS A 421 29.77 12.03 -29.87
CA HIS A 421 30.97 12.59 -29.24
C HIS A 421 32.24 12.59 -30.12
N ALA A 422 32.28 11.85 -31.23
CA ALA A 422 33.52 11.60 -31.99
C ALA A 422 34.07 12.84 -32.74
N HIS A 423 33.39 13.99 -32.67
CA HIS A 423 33.79 15.23 -33.34
C HIS A 423 33.75 16.49 -32.44
N ALA A 424 33.61 16.33 -31.12
CA ALA A 424 33.79 17.38 -30.12
C ALA A 424 35.11 17.16 -29.37
#